data_AF-A0A9W9DB97-F1
#
_entry.id   AF-A0A9W9DB97-F1
#
_cell.length_a   1.000
_cell.length_b   1.000
_cell.length_c   1.000
_cell.angle_alpha   90.00
_cell.angle_beta   90.00
_cell.angle_gamma   90.00
#
_symmetry.space_group_name_H-M   'P 1'
#
loop_
_entity.id
_entity.type
_entity.pdbx_description
1 polymer ?
#
loop_
_entity_poly.entity_id
_entity_poly.type
_entity_poly.pdbx_seq_one_letter_code
_entity_poly.pdbx_strand_id
1 'polypeptide(L)'
;MEVGTSRKSDLGYPDLAVGDAYKALLLVDEVAEEGEYHEEAVEAANADYLSEKVAGLDIDAGNNAATEQDDKVIFWAQNDLSRTAHDILIEALLACGCFRSAFDYIARAQRAFLDDKTFNKYDDELTSKLRTHYEKEGENVDDVEVEDYPDKGLVRRENYPWNEFEPDRHSDECLQFLNDELASIAPKLEVRVSELPLLSTDPSVQSLSAEPQIVKQLGVFAKENIAPGVEVLNERSLLTAISRRHDTYCDACSTTLPDTPEAEQSIVSCEECDEVLFCSEECHDLAQDLYHPSICGVSVDQGNVPAREAADSLYSILLVRALALAETQELHPLELKELRYIWGDYHGKDLDTAWQLDSADQLVDAFAGVSQTLPFSFNNNVIKPLHILEKMDVNIFTQSYRYDTWVFNTIYAKLRGTASAQQGLDGRPEIGAVHPMWCLANHSCDPNVAWEWQGTMKFWTREKLVDWKGRDPSKGPGLKKGEEVFGHYCDVRLPVKERREWAVGALGGDCMCPRCVWEESEQRCLDAAT
;
A
#
# COMPACT_ATOMS: atom_id res chain seq x y z
N MET A 1 14.91 -10.49 -20.84
CA MET A 1 14.24 -11.45 -19.95
C MET A 1 15.14 -11.89 -18.81
N GLU A 2 16.38 -12.27 -19.06
CA GLU A 2 17.34 -12.53 -17.99
C GLU A 2 18.14 -11.27 -17.67
N VAL A 3 18.34 -11.01 -16.36
CA VAL A 3 19.34 -10.14 -15.73
C VAL A 3 18.78 -9.51 -14.43
N GLY A 4 17.46 -9.47 -14.20
CA GLY A 4 16.86 -8.79 -13.03
C GLY A 4 16.35 -9.68 -11.89
N THR A 5 15.78 -10.84 -12.19
CA THR A 5 14.92 -11.62 -11.27
C THR A 5 15.67 -12.20 -10.06
N SER A 6 16.82 -12.86 -10.25
CA SER A 6 17.60 -13.42 -9.12
C SER A 6 18.20 -12.32 -8.23
N ARG A 7 18.54 -11.18 -8.83
CA ARG A 7 19.25 -10.09 -8.15
C ARG A 7 18.45 -9.47 -7.01
N LYS A 8 17.11 -9.44 -7.11
CA LYS A 8 16.29 -8.83 -6.06
C LYS A 8 16.23 -9.72 -4.80
N SER A 9 16.15 -11.04 -4.96
CA SER A 9 16.27 -11.98 -3.83
C SER A 9 17.63 -11.88 -3.16
N ASP A 10 18.72 -11.81 -3.94
CA ASP A 10 20.09 -11.66 -3.42
C ASP A 10 20.30 -10.34 -2.63
N LEU A 11 19.46 -9.33 -2.88
CA LEU A 11 19.44 -8.05 -2.18
C LEU A 11 18.50 -8.03 -0.96
N GLY A 12 17.82 -9.14 -0.66
CA GLY A 12 16.87 -9.26 0.45
C GLY A 12 15.49 -8.68 0.13
N TYR A 13 15.05 -8.79 -1.13
CA TYR A 13 13.74 -8.36 -1.64
C TYR A 13 12.99 -9.49 -2.36
N PRO A 14 12.61 -10.57 -1.65
CA PRO A 14 11.85 -11.67 -2.26
C PRO A 14 10.49 -11.19 -2.79
N ASP A 15 9.87 -10.19 -2.15
CA ASP A 15 8.60 -9.60 -2.58
C ASP A 15 8.68 -9.00 -4.00
N LEU A 16 9.81 -8.39 -4.35
CA LEU A 16 10.03 -7.85 -5.68
C LEU A 16 10.43 -8.94 -6.68
N ALA A 17 11.15 -9.96 -6.23
CA ALA A 17 11.49 -11.12 -7.05
C ALA A 17 10.24 -11.92 -7.47
N VAL A 18 9.24 -12.04 -6.59
CA VAL A 18 7.91 -12.62 -6.93
C VAL A 18 7.31 -11.89 -8.12
N GLY A 19 7.32 -10.55 -8.11
CA GLY A 19 6.77 -9.75 -9.19
C GLY A 19 7.51 -9.89 -10.52
N ASP A 20 8.84 -9.86 -10.49
CA ASP A 20 9.65 -10.02 -11.70
C ASP A 20 9.50 -11.43 -12.27
N ALA A 21 9.51 -12.46 -11.43
CA ALA A 21 9.37 -13.85 -11.85
C ALA A 21 7.98 -14.13 -12.41
N TYR A 22 6.92 -13.56 -11.83
CA TYR A 22 5.58 -13.66 -12.39
C TYR A 22 5.45 -12.95 -13.74
N LYS A 23 5.97 -11.73 -13.88
CA LYS A 23 6.03 -11.04 -15.19
C LYS A 23 6.82 -11.86 -16.22
N ALA A 24 7.91 -12.51 -15.81
CA ALA A 24 8.67 -13.38 -16.70
C ALA A 24 7.86 -14.60 -17.17
N LEU A 25 7.03 -15.20 -16.32
CA LEU A 25 6.11 -16.28 -16.74
C LEU A 25 5.07 -15.79 -17.74
N LEU A 26 4.45 -14.63 -17.50
CA LEU A 26 3.52 -14.02 -18.46
C LEU A 26 4.19 -13.76 -19.82
N LEU A 27 5.44 -13.28 -19.81
CA LEU A 27 6.18 -13.03 -21.04
C LEU A 27 6.55 -14.34 -21.77
N VAL A 28 6.82 -15.42 -21.04
CA VAL A 28 7.01 -16.75 -21.66
C VAL A 28 5.71 -17.21 -22.33
N ASP A 29 4.56 -16.95 -21.71
CA ASP A 29 3.26 -17.26 -22.31
C ASP A 29 3.03 -16.43 -23.59
N GLU A 30 3.38 -15.14 -23.62
CA GLU A 30 3.34 -14.30 -24.83
C GLU A 30 4.30 -14.79 -25.94
N VAL A 31 5.46 -15.34 -25.60
CA VAL A 31 6.36 -15.97 -26.60
C VAL A 31 5.76 -17.26 -27.15
N ALA A 32 5.12 -18.05 -26.29
CA ALA A 32 4.62 -19.38 -26.60
C ALA A 32 3.27 -19.37 -27.34
N GLU A 33 2.41 -18.42 -27.01
CA GLU A 33 1.05 -18.28 -27.52
C GLU A 33 0.98 -17.05 -28.43
N GLU A 34 0.12 -17.05 -29.45
CA GLU A 34 -0.13 -15.88 -30.30
C GLU A 34 -0.94 -14.80 -29.53
N GLY A 35 -0.37 -14.31 -28.42
CA GLY A 35 -0.91 -13.27 -27.55
C GLY A 35 -0.82 -11.86 -28.16
N GLU A 36 -1.24 -10.85 -27.39
CA GLU A 36 -1.29 -9.46 -27.85
C GLU A 36 0.10 -8.91 -28.18
N TYR A 37 1.13 -9.31 -27.42
CA TYR A 37 2.50 -8.82 -27.54
C TYR A 37 3.44 -9.89 -28.10
N HIS A 38 2.90 -10.89 -28.80
CA HIS A 38 3.64 -12.04 -29.29
C HIS A 38 4.86 -11.66 -30.15
N GLU A 39 4.68 -10.77 -31.13
CA GLU A 39 5.75 -10.40 -32.06
C GLU A 39 6.92 -9.73 -31.32
N GLU A 40 6.63 -8.76 -30.44
CA GLU A 40 7.64 -8.09 -29.62
C GLU A 40 8.30 -9.02 -28.61
N ALA A 41 7.53 -9.93 -28.01
CA ALA A 41 8.03 -10.91 -27.05
C ALA A 41 9.00 -11.90 -27.72
N VAL A 42 8.65 -12.42 -28.91
CA VAL A 42 9.50 -13.30 -29.70
C VAL A 42 10.77 -12.58 -30.18
N GLU A 43 10.67 -11.31 -30.59
CA GLU A 43 11.84 -10.52 -30.96
C GLU A 43 12.80 -10.35 -29.78
N ALA A 44 12.28 -9.99 -28.60
CA ALA A 44 13.07 -9.85 -27.38
C ALA A 44 13.69 -11.18 -26.94
N ALA A 45 12.93 -12.28 -27.00
CA ALA A 45 13.41 -13.63 -26.69
C ALA A 45 14.51 -14.08 -27.65
N ASN A 46 14.37 -13.77 -28.94
CA ASN A 46 15.39 -14.06 -29.94
C ASN A 46 16.70 -13.32 -29.62
N ALA A 47 16.62 -12.04 -29.24
CA ALA A 47 17.80 -11.26 -28.85
C ALA A 47 18.52 -11.86 -27.63
N ASP A 48 17.77 -12.26 -26.60
CA ASP A 48 18.32 -12.89 -25.40
C ASP A 48 18.92 -14.28 -25.70
N TYR A 49 18.19 -15.12 -26.44
CA TYR A 49 18.65 -16.44 -26.86
C TYR A 49 19.96 -16.36 -27.64
N LEU A 50 20.06 -15.41 -28.58
CA LEU A 50 21.29 -15.20 -29.34
C LEU A 50 22.42 -14.71 -28.42
N SER A 51 22.15 -13.83 -27.46
CA SER A 51 23.15 -13.39 -26.48
C SER A 51 23.70 -14.55 -25.65
N GLU A 52 22.83 -15.41 -25.11
CA GLU A 52 23.22 -16.62 -24.37
C GLU A 52 24.02 -17.61 -25.24
N LYS A 53 23.56 -17.86 -26.48
CA LYS A 53 24.25 -18.77 -27.41
C LYS A 53 25.57 -18.21 -27.91
N VAL A 54 25.68 -16.89 -28.08
CA VAL A 54 26.96 -16.21 -28.41
C VAL A 54 27.90 -16.24 -27.20
N ALA A 55 27.40 -16.17 -25.97
CA ALA A 55 28.20 -16.42 -24.77
C ALA A 55 28.69 -17.89 -24.66
N GLY A 56 28.01 -18.84 -25.32
CA GLY A 56 28.38 -20.25 -25.41
C GLY A 56 29.10 -20.73 -26.69
N LEU A 57 29.18 -19.89 -27.74
CA LEU A 57 29.68 -20.10 -29.12
C LEU A 57 29.53 -21.49 -29.78
N ASP A 58 28.68 -21.56 -30.81
CA ASP A 58 29.05 -22.04 -32.17
C ASP A 58 28.09 -21.41 -33.20
N ILE A 59 28.63 -20.63 -34.17
CA ILE A 59 27.85 -20.00 -35.24
C ILE A 59 27.96 -20.90 -36.48
N ASP A 60 26.91 -21.63 -36.79
CA ASP A 60 26.76 -22.25 -38.12
C ASP A 60 25.69 -21.47 -38.91
N ALA A 61 26.17 -20.63 -39.82
CA ALA A 61 25.35 -19.75 -40.63
C ALA A 61 24.81 -20.50 -41.86
N GLY A 62 23.53 -20.86 -41.85
CA GLY A 62 22.83 -21.47 -42.98
C GLY A 62 21.47 -20.80 -43.26
N ASN A 63 21.38 -20.08 -44.38
CA ASN A 63 20.24 -19.25 -44.81
C ASN A 63 18.97 -20.03 -45.22
N ASN A 64 18.27 -20.66 -44.27
CA ASN A 64 16.86 -21.09 -44.40
C ASN A 64 16.10 -20.96 -43.05
N ALA A 65 16.56 -20.06 -42.18
CA ALA A 65 16.58 -20.30 -40.74
C ALA A 65 15.49 -19.63 -39.89
N ALA A 66 14.61 -18.77 -40.42
CA ALA A 66 13.73 -17.95 -39.56
C ALA A 66 12.72 -18.80 -38.75
N THR A 67 11.91 -19.65 -39.39
CA THR A 67 10.93 -20.50 -38.69
C THR A 67 11.56 -21.60 -37.82
N GLU A 68 12.71 -22.18 -38.24
CA GLU A 68 13.44 -23.16 -37.41
C GLU A 68 14.14 -22.50 -36.21
N GLN A 69 14.38 -21.19 -36.27
CA GLN A 69 14.97 -20.42 -35.18
C GLN A 69 13.90 -20.03 -34.16
N ASP A 70 12.72 -19.60 -34.61
CA ASP A 70 11.60 -19.26 -33.72
C ASP A 70 11.14 -20.47 -32.91
N ASP A 71 11.03 -21.66 -33.53
CA ASP A 71 10.71 -22.91 -32.82
C ASP A 71 11.72 -23.23 -31.70
N LYS A 72 13.01 -22.91 -31.91
CA LYS A 72 14.06 -23.11 -30.89
C LYS A 72 13.98 -22.09 -29.77
N VAL A 73 13.63 -20.84 -30.08
CA VAL A 73 13.48 -19.77 -29.11
C VAL A 73 12.26 -20.00 -28.23
N ILE A 74 11.13 -20.38 -28.83
CA ILE A 74 9.92 -20.79 -28.10
C ILE A 74 10.24 -21.98 -27.19
N PHE A 75 10.91 -23.01 -27.70
CA PHE A 75 11.31 -24.16 -26.89
C PHE A 75 12.22 -23.75 -25.71
N TRP A 76 13.22 -22.89 -25.93
CA TRP A 76 14.09 -22.38 -24.87
C TRP A 76 13.31 -21.55 -23.83
N ALA A 77 12.42 -20.66 -24.27
CA ALA A 77 11.61 -19.87 -23.35
C ALA A 77 10.71 -20.77 -22.47
N GLN A 78 10.06 -21.76 -23.07
CA GLN A 78 9.17 -22.68 -22.35
C GLN A 78 9.89 -23.64 -21.41
N ASN A 79 11.14 -24.02 -21.69
CA ASN A 79 11.88 -25.01 -20.90
C ASN A 79 12.88 -24.38 -19.94
N ASP A 80 13.71 -23.47 -20.41
CA ASP A 80 14.80 -22.88 -19.63
C ASP A 80 14.30 -21.66 -18.84
N LEU A 81 13.72 -20.66 -19.52
CA LEU A 81 13.25 -19.45 -18.84
C LEU A 81 12.07 -19.71 -17.91
N SER A 82 11.07 -20.48 -18.37
CA SER A 82 9.91 -20.85 -17.55
C SER A 82 10.34 -21.58 -16.29
N ARG A 83 11.28 -22.54 -16.40
CA ARG A 83 11.81 -23.27 -15.24
C ARG A 83 12.47 -22.31 -14.25
N THR A 84 13.36 -21.45 -14.73
CA THR A 84 14.06 -20.45 -13.89
C THR A 84 13.08 -19.50 -13.21
N ALA A 85 12.06 -19.04 -13.92
CA ALA A 85 11.03 -18.18 -13.36
C ALA A 85 10.17 -18.90 -12.30
N HIS A 86 9.82 -20.17 -12.49
CA HIS A 86 9.15 -20.98 -11.46
C HIS A 86 10.02 -21.16 -10.22
N ASP A 87 11.32 -21.45 -10.40
CA ASP A 87 12.31 -21.62 -9.34
C ASP A 87 12.32 -20.38 -8.42
N ILE A 88 12.54 -19.20 -9.01
CA ILE A 88 12.59 -17.92 -8.30
C ILE A 88 11.24 -17.57 -7.67
N LEU A 89 10.14 -17.76 -8.41
CA LEU A 89 8.80 -17.42 -7.93
C LEU A 89 8.43 -18.23 -6.68
N ILE A 90 8.63 -19.56 -6.71
CA ILE A 90 8.28 -20.45 -5.60
C ILE A 90 9.12 -20.12 -4.36
N GLU A 91 10.44 -19.98 -4.52
CA GLU A 91 11.34 -19.62 -3.42
C GLU A 91 10.91 -18.30 -2.76
N ALA A 92 10.64 -17.29 -3.59
CA ALA A 92 10.27 -15.97 -3.11
C ALA A 92 8.87 -15.93 -2.47
N LEU A 93 7.89 -16.71 -2.98
CA LEU A 93 6.58 -16.87 -2.35
C LEU A 93 6.68 -17.54 -0.97
N LEU A 94 7.51 -18.58 -0.83
CA LEU A 94 7.78 -19.23 0.45
C LEU A 94 8.47 -18.30 1.45
N ALA A 95 9.37 -17.43 0.97
CA ALA A 95 10.00 -16.40 1.79
C ALA A 95 8.99 -15.31 2.25
N CYS A 96 8.07 -14.92 1.38
CA CYS A 96 7.04 -13.92 1.66
C CYS A 96 5.84 -14.47 2.46
N GLY A 97 5.81 -15.76 2.81
CA GLY A 97 4.70 -16.37 3.54
C GLY A 97 3.42 -16.57 2.72
N CYS A 98 3.52 -16.60 1.38
CA CYS A 98 2.41 -16.83 0.47
C CYS A 98 2.29 -18.33 0.16
N PHE A 99 1.99 -19.14 1.17
CA PHE A 99 2.07 -20.61 1.10
C PHE A 99 1.03 -21.24 0.19
N ARG A 100 -0.20 -20.71 0.16
CA ARG A 100 -1.22 -21.17 -0.80
C ARG A 100 -0.78 -20.91 -2.24
N SER A 101 -0.31 -19.70 -2.53
CA SER A 101 0.24 -19.38 -3.85
C SER A 101 1.45 -20.25 -4.20
N ALA A 102 2.35 -20.49 -3.25
CA ALA A 102 3.50 -21.37 -3.46
C ALA A 102 3.07 -22.80 -3.79
N PHE A 103 2.07 -23.36 -3.09
CA PHE A 103 1.50 -24.68 -3.37
C PHE A 103 1.03 -24.79 -4.83
N ASP A 104 0.25 -23.82 -5.30
CA ASP A 104 -0.27 -23.82 -6.66
C ASP A 104 0.85 -23.81 -7.71
N TYR A 105 1.90 -23.03 -7.49
CA TYR A 105 3.03 -22.92 -8.41
C TYR A 105 3.99 -24.11 -8.33
N ILE A 106 4.17 -24.73 -7.16
CA ILE A 106 4.88 -26.02 -7.02
C ILE A 106 4.17 -27.09 -7.85
N ALA A 107 2.84 -27.19 -7.71
CA ALA A 107 2.04 -28.17 -8.46
C ALA A 107 2.04 -27.91 -9.97
N ARG A 108 2.13 -26.64 -10.42
CA ARG A 108 2.33 -26.30 -11.84
C ARG A 108 3.72 -26.70 -12.32
N ALA A 109 4.77 -26.34 -11.58
CA ALA A 109 6.15 -26.64 -11.93
C ALA A 109 6.44 -28.14 -11.97
N GLN A 110 5.97 -28.93 -10.99
CA GLN A 110 6.14 -30.39 -11.00
C GLN A 110 5.47 -31.06 -12.21
N ARG A 111 4.34 -30.51 -12.70
CA ARG A 111 3.67 -31.00 -13.91
C ARG A 111 4.44 -30.63 -15.18
N ALA A 112 5.01 -29.43 -15.22
CA ALA A 112 5.81 -28.95 -16.36
C ALA A 112 7.20 -29.60 -16.43
N PHE A 113 7.82 -29.92 -15.28
CA PHE A 113 9.22 -30.33 -15.15
C PHE A 113 9.36 -31.63 -14.33
N LEU A 114 8.82 -32.74 -14.84
CA LEU A 114 8.61 -34.02 -14.12
C LEU A 114 9.86 -34.62 -13.44
N ASP A 115 11.06 -34.40 -13.99
CA ASP A 115 12.31 -34.98 -13.47
C ASP A 115 13.15 -33.98 -12.65
N ASP A 116 12.66 -32.75 -12.46
CA ASP A 116 13.38 -31.73 -11.71
C ASP A 116 13.16 -31.88 -10.21
N LYS A 117 14.24 -32.28 -9.52
CA LYS A 117 14.21 -32.50 -8.07
C LYS A 117 14.09 -31.22 -7.26
N THR A 118 14.32 -30.05 -7.85
CA THR A 118 14.21 -28.77 -7.15
C THR A 118 12.78 -28.53 -6.67
N PHE A 119 11.77 -28.78 -7.50
CA PHE A 119 10.37 -28.55 -7.10
C PHE A 119 9.88 -29.53 -6.03
N ASN A 120 10.44 -30.74 -5.96
CA ASN A 120 10.17 -31.66 -4.85
C ASN A 120 10.75 -31.15 -3.52
N LYS A 121 11.89 -30.43 -3.55
CA LYS A 121 12.43 -29.81 -2.34
C LYS A 121 11.56 -28.67 -1.85
N TYR A 122 10.98 -27.88 -2.76
CA TYR A 122 10.05 -26.82 -2.37
C TYR A 122 8.76 -27.38 -1.76
N ASP A 123 8.27 -28.52 -2.24
CA ASP A 123 7.13 -29.23 -1.63
C ASP A 123 7.45 -29.69 -0.19
N ASP A 124 8.63 -30.27 0.02
CA ASP A 124 9.13 -30.63 1.36
C ASP A 124 9.27 -29.39 2.27
N GLU A 125 9.78 -28.28 1.74
CA GLU A 125 9.95 -27.02 2.47
C GLU A 125 8.60 -26.39 2.84
N LEU A 126 7.68 -26.32 1.90
CA LEU A 126 6.31 -25.85 2.12
C LEU A 126 5.64 -26.64 3.24
N THR A 127 5.71 -27.97 3.17
CA THR A 127 5.17 -28.88 4.20
C THR A 127 5.78 -28.58 5.57
N SER A 128 7.10 -28.37 5.64
CA SER A 128 7.79 -28.01 6.89
C SER A 128 7.33 -26.66 7.44
N LYS A 129 7.14 -25.65 6.59
CA LYS A 129 6.68 -24.31 6.98
C LYS A 129 5.22 -24.32 7.45
N LEU A 130 4.32 -25.02 6.74
CA LEU A 130 2.92 -25.18 7.13
C LEU A 130 2.81 -25.87 8.49
N ARG A 131 3.55 -26.96 8.71
CA ARG A 131 3.59 -27.63 10.02
C ARG A 131 4.01 -26.68 11.13
N THR A 132 5.10 -25.92 10.91
CA THR A 132 5.58 -24.94 11.89
C THR A 132 4.57 -23.82 12.16
N HIS A 133 3.80 -23.42 11.16
CA HIS A 133 2.76 -22.40 11.29
C HIS A 133 1.60 -22.90 12.16
N TYR A 134 0.98 -24.02 11.80
CA TYR A 134 -0.19 -24.55 12.52
C TYR A 134 0.16 -25.10 13.91
N GLU A 135 1.36 -25.65 14.11
CA GLU A 135 1.84 -26.03 15.46
C GLU A 135 1.87 -24.83 16.41
N LYS A 136 2.17 -23.62 15.93
CA LYS A 136 2.13 -22.39 16.75
C LYS A 136 0.70 -21.93 17.05
N GLU A 137 -0.24 -22.19 16.15
CA GLU A 137 -1.66 -21.87 16.34
C GLU A 137 -2.41 -22.94 17.15
N GLY A 138 -1.77 -24.10 17.40
CA GLY A 138 -2.36 -25.22 18.12
C GLY A 138 -3.31 -26.06 17.27
N GLU A 139 -3.18 -25.97 15.95
CA GLU A 139 -3.98 -26.68 14.96
C GLU A 139 -3.17 -27.82 14.30
N ASN A 140 -3.88 -28.81 13.76
CA ASN A 140 -3.26 -29.92 13.05
C ASN A 140 -3.29 -29.66 11.54
N VAL A 141 -2.12 -29.58 10.90
CA VAL A 141 -1.99 -29.29 9.46
C VAL A 141 -2.70 -30.33 8.57
N ASP A 142 -2.78 -31.59 9.01
CA ASP A 142 -3.42 -32.66 8.23
C ASP A 142 -4.94 -32.47 8.08
N ASP A 143 -5.54 -31.60 8.92
CA ASP A 143 -6.97 -31.31 8.92
C ASP A 143 -7.31 -30.01 8.15
N VAL A 144 -6.31 -29.37 7.52
CA VAL A 144 -6.46 -28.07 6.84
C VAL A 144 -6.51 -28.23 5.32
N GLU A 145 -7.54 -27.66 4.71
CA GLU A 145 -7.69 -27.61 3.25
C GLU A 145 -6.73 -26.57 2.63
N VAL A 146 -6.35 -26.76 1.37
CA VAL A 146 -5.39 -25.89 0.67
C VAL A 146 -5.87 -24.44 0.61
N GLU A 147 -7.17 -24.23 0.47
CA GLU A 147 -7.79 -22.90 0.43
C GLU A 147 -7.55 -22.08 1.71
N ASP A 148 -7.34 -22.77 2.83
CA ASP A 148 -7.07 -22.20 4.15
C ASP A 148 -5.57 -22.05 4.46
N TYR A 149 -4.68 -22.45 3.54
CA TYR A 149 -3.26 -22.19 3.69
C TYR A 149 -2.98 -20.69 3.80
N PRO A 150 -2.02 -20.27 4.65
CA PRO A 150 -1.64 -18.87 4.76
C PRO A 150 -1.18 -18.35 3.40
N ASP A 151 -1.71 -17.20 3.00
CA ASP A 151 -1.38 -16.58 1.71
C ASP A 151 -1.09 -15.09 1.86
N LYS A 152 -0.67 -14.72 3.07
CA LYS A 152 -0.40 -13.36 3.49
C LYS A 152 0.74 -13.37 4.49
N GLY A 153 1.80 -12.66 4.16
CA GLY A 153 2.93 -12.43 5.05
C GLY A 153 3.20 -10.95 5.27
N LEU A 154 4.40 -10.68 5.78
CA LEU A 154 4.94 -9.33 5.95
C LEU A 154 6.24 -9.23 5.16
N VAL A 155 6.43 -8.12 4.47
CA VAL A 155 7.65 -7.79 3.72
C VAL A 155 8.22 -6.46 4.23
N ARG A 156 9.38 -6.07 3.72
CA ARG A 156 10.04 -4.83 4.12
C ARG A 156 9.16 -3.62 3.77
N ARG A 157 9.04 -2.68 4.70
CA ARG A 157 8.37 -1.39 4.50
C ARG A 157 9.42 -0.29 4.53
N GLU A 158 9.85 0.15 3.35
CA GLU A 158 11.00 1.03 3.25
C GLU A 158 10.88 2.03 2.11
N ASN A 159 11.69 3.08 2.21
CA ASN A 159 12.00 3.91 1.07
C ASN A 159 13.11 3.23 0.27
N TYR A 160 12.76 2.56 -0.82
CA TYR A 160 13.73 1.81 -1.62
C TYR A 160 14.89 2.71 -2.08
N PRO A 161 16.15 2.23 -2.08
CA PRO A 161 17.30 3.07 -2.43
C PRO A 161 17.26 3.72 -3.82
N TRP A 162 16.51 3.12 -4.75
CA TRP A 162 16.32 3.62 -6.12
C TRP A 162 15.01 4.41 -6.31
N ASN A 163 14.25 4.68 -5.23
CA ASN A 163 13.05 5.48 -5.31
C ASN A 163 13.40 6.98 -5.39
N GLU A 164 13.40 7.53 -6.60
CA GLU A 164 13.68 8.94 -6.85
C GLU A 164 12.46 9.87 -6.67
N PHE A 165 11.28 9.30 -6.38
CA PHE A 165 10.02 10.05 -6.31
C PHE A 165 9.69 10.55 -4.90
N GLU A 166 10.24 9.91 -3.86
CA GLU A 166 9.99 10.32 -2.47
C GLU A 166 10.64 11.69 -2.19
N PRO A 167 9.86 12.73 -1.87
CA PRO A 167 10.42 14.06 -1.63
C PRO A 167 11.08 14.15 -0.25
N ASP A 168 12.00 15.10 -0.08
CA ASP A 168 12.28 15.61 1.26
C ASP A 168 11.07 16.41 1.74
N ARG A 169 10.22 15.77 2.54
CA ARG A 169 8.99 16.35 3.07
C ARG A 169 9.22 17.62 3.90
N HIS A 170 10.44 17.85 4.39
CA HIS A 170 10.80 18.99 5.21
C HIS A 170 11.49 20.13 4.44
N SER A 171 11.70 19.95 3.13
CA SER A 171 12.27 21.00 2.27
C SER A 171 11.34 22.19 2.13
N ASP A 172 11.91 23.38 1.90
CA ASP A 172 11.14 24.61 1.68
C ASP A 172 10.25 24.49 0.43
N GLU A 173 10.74 23.82 -0.62
CA GLU A 173 9.97 23.56 -1.84
C GLU A 173 8.73 22.69 -1.58
N CYS A 174 8.88 21.61 -0.79
CA CYS A 174 7.77 20.75 -0.41
C CYS A 174 6.76 21.49 0.46
N LEU A 175 7.22 22.24 1.46
CA LEU A 175 6.36 23.05 2.32
C LEU A 175 5.61 24.12 1.52
N GLN A 176 6.26 24.77 0.55
CA GLN A 176 5.62 25.75 -0.32
C GLN A 176 4.51 25.10 -1.15
N PHE A 177 4.80 23.97 -1.81
CA PHE A 177 3.80 23.23 -2.59
C PHE A 177 2.59 22.83 -1.74
N LEU A 178 2.82 22.24 -0.56
CA LEU A 178 1.74 21.83 0.35
C LEU A 178 0.90 23.03 0.82
N ASN A 179 1.54 24.17 1.11
CA ASN A 179 0.83 25.38 1.51
C ASN A 179 0.02 26.01 0.36
N ASP A 180 0.50 25.91 -0.87
CA ASP A 180 -0.22 26.39 -2.05
C ASP A 180 -1.48 25.54 -2.32
N GLU A 181 -1.36 24.21 -2.24
CA GLU A 181 -2.53 23.31 -2.34
C GLU A 181 -3.50 23.57 -1.17
N LEU A 182 -3.00 23.65 0.07
CA LEU A 182 -3.81 23.88 1.28
C LEU A 182 -4.56 25.22 1.24
N ALA A 183 -4.01 26.26 0.61
CA ALA A 183 -4.60 27.60 0.60
C ALA A 183 -6.00 27.64 -0.04
N SER A 184 -6.27 26.75 -1.00
CA SER A 184 -7.55 26.67 -1.70
C SER A 184 -8.68 26.08 -0.83
N ILE A 185 -8.34 25.17 0.09
CA ILE A 185 -9.30 24.38 0.90
C ILE A 185 -9.30 24.73 2.39
N ALA A 186 -8.23 25.36 2.88
CA ALA A 186 -8.03 25.70 4.28
C ALA A 186 -7.25 27.02 4.42
N PRO A 187 -7.80 28.15 3.96
CA PRO A 187 -7.08 29.43 3.84
C PRO A 187 -6.61 30.02 5.17
N LYS A 188 -7.05 29.50 6.32
CA LYS A 188 -6.63 29.92 7.67
C LYS A 188 -5.52 29.06 8.27
N LEU A 189 -5.13 28.00 7.57
CA LEU A 189 -4.13 27.04 8.02
C LEU A 189 -2.88 27.12 7.15
N GLU A 190 -1.78 26.57 7.66
CA GLU A 190 -0.51 26.40 6.96
C GLU A 190 0.17 25.10 7.41
N VAL A 191 0.91 24.45 6.51
CA VAL A 191 1.76 23.30 6.82
C VAL A 191 3.13 23.79 7.29
N ARG A 192 3.63 23.22 8.39
CA ARG A 192 4.98 23.48 8.91
C ARG A 192 5.61 22.18 9.40
N VAL A 193 6.91 22.22 9.63
CA VAL A 193 7.60 21.16 10.38
C VAL A 193 7.21 21.25 11.86
N SER A 194 6.77 20.13 12.42
CA SER A 194 6.48 19.93 13.84
C SER A 194 7.54 19.00 14.46
N GLU A 195 7.86 19.27 15.72
CA GLU A 195 8.78 18.48 16.53
C GLU A 195 7.98 17.63 17.51
N LEU A 196 7.92 16.33 17.27
CA LEU A 196 7.13 15.38 18.04
C LEU A 196 8.02 14.40 18.79
N PRO A 197 7.58 13.88 19.95
CA PRO A 197 8.31 12.82 20.62
C PRO A 197 8.35 11.57 19.74
N LEU A 198 9.50 10.91 19.69
CA LEU A 198 9.64 9.57 19.12
C LEU A 198 8.76 8.62 19.95
N LEU A 199 7.81 7.98 19.30
CA LEU A 199 6.90 7.05 19.94
C LEU A 199 7.52 5.65 19.94
N SER A 200 7.28 4.89 21.01
CA SER A 200 7.71 3.51 21.14
C SER A 200 6.75 2.78 22.06
N THR A 201 6.54 1.48 21.83
CA THR A 201 5.82 0.59 22.74
C THR A 201 6.75 -0.12 23.71
N ASP A 202 8.07 -0.01 23.52
CA ASP A 202 9.06 -0.68 24.37
C ASP A 202 9.37 0.17 25.62
N PRO A 203 9.02 -0.31 26.83
CA PRO A 203 9.30 0.42 28.07
C PRO A 203 10.80 0.63 28.30
N SER A 204 11.65 -0.24 27.77
CA SER A 204 13.10 -0.12 27.90
C SER A 204 13.63 1.08 27.12
N VAL A 205 13.13 1.30 25.90
CA VAL A 205 13.44 2.46 25.06
C VAL A 205 12.93 3.75 25.69
N GLN A 206 11.75 3.73 26.31
CA GLN A 206 11.20 4.88 27.03
C GLN A 206 12.01 5.24 28.32
N SER A 207 12.80 4.30 28.85
CA SER A 207 13.55 4.46 30.11
C SER A 207 15.04 4.82 29.94
N LEU A 208 15.58 4.70 28.71
CA LEU A 208 17.02 4.83 28.43
C LEU A 208 17.53 6.28 28.31
N SER A 209 16.65 7.27 28.13
CA SER A 209 17.01 8.69 28.08
C SER A 209 16.13 9.52 29.01
N ALA A 210 16.75 10.42 29.79
CA ALA A 210 16.03 11.35 30.66
C ALA A 210 15.27 12.45 29.87
N GLU A 211 15.58 12.61 28.59
CA GLU A 211 14.89 13.50 27.66
C GLU A 211 14.24 12.66 26.54
N PRO A 212 12.98 12.98 26.14
CA PRO A 212 12.32 12.30 25.04
C PRO A 212 13.06 12.62 23.73
N GLN A 213 13.40 11.58 22.96
CA GLN A 213 13.92 11.77 21.61
C GLN A 213 12.86 12.46 20.76
N ILE A 214 13.27 13.40 19.91
CA ILE A 214 12.38 14.20 19.07
C ILE A 214 12.58 13.79 17.62
N VAL A 215 11.47 13.65 16.89
CA VAL A 215 11.44 13.46 15.43
C VAL A 215 10.76 14.65 14.77
N LYS A 216 11.20 14.97 13.55
CA LYS A 216 10.54 15.93 12.69
C LYS A 216 9.42 15.24 11.93
N GLN A 217 8.25 15.86 11.95
CA GLN A 217 7.10 15.49 11.15
C GLN A 217 6.50 16.75 10.54
N LEU A 218 5.53 16.59 9.65
CA LEU A 218 4.69 17.70 9.23
C LEU A 218 3.54 17.90 10.21
N GLY A 219 3.09 19.13 10.35
CA GLY A 219 1.93 19.52 11.14
C GLY A 219 1.19 20.67 10.47
N VAL A 220 -0.08 20.82 10.82
CA VAL A 220 -0.93 21.92 10.32
C VAL A 220 -1.08 22.96 11.41
N PHE A 221 -0.92 24.24 11.12
CA PHE A 221 -0.90 25.33 12.09
C PHE A 221 -1.85 26.45 11.70
N ALA A 222 -2.44 27.13 12.68
CA ALA A 222 -3.29 28.27 12.43
C ALA A 222 -2.48 29.53 12.06
N LYS A 223 -2.82 30.19 10.94
CA LYS A 223 -2.23 31.47 10.51
C LYS A 223 -2.72 32.66 11.33
N GLU A 224 -3.88 32.52 11.94
CA GLU A 224 -4.60 33.55 12.69
C GLU A 224 -5.37 32.95 13.89
N ASN A 225 -5.98 33.80 14.71
CA ASN A 225 -6.90 33.32 15.74
C ASN A 225 -8.21 32.88 15.09
N ILE A 226 -8.68 31.69 15.43
CA ILE A 226 -9.89 31.08 14.89
C ILE A 226 -10.86 30.82 16.05
N ALA A 227 -12.06 31.39 15.93
CA ALA A 227 -13.11 31.19 16.92
C ALA A 227 -13.56 29.71 17.00
N PRO A 228 -14.16 29.28 18.12
CA PRO A 228 -14.75 27.94 18.22
C PRO A 228 -15.91 27.74 17.23
N GLY A 229 -16.11 26.51 16.75
CA GLY A 229 -17.20 26.13 15.83
C GLY A 229 -16.98 26.53 14.37
N VAL A 230 -15.79 27.03 14.01
CA VAL A 230 -15.47 27.50 12.66
C VAL A 230 -14.91 26.36 11.82
N GLU A 231 -15.46 26.15 10.61
CA GLU A 231 -14.87 25.28 9.60
C GLU A 231 -13.51 25.83 9.14
N VAL A 232 -12.48 25.00 9.16
CA VAL A 232 -11.08 25.38 8.87
C VAL A 232 -10.43 24.57 7.76
N LEU A 233 -11.01 23.45 7.36
CA LEU A 233 -10.57 22.63 6.23
C LEU A 233 -11.80 22.02 5.56
N ASN A 234 -11.78 21.98 4.24
CA ASN A 234 -12.81 21.39 3.40
C ASN A 234 -12.14 20.73 2.18
N GLU A 235 -11.75 19.47 2.34
CA GLU A 235 -10.91 18.73 1.40
C GLU A 235 -11.69 17.64 0.69
N ARG A 236 -11.76 17.74 -0.63
CA ARG A 236 -12.35 16.70 -1.47
C ARG A 236 -11.25 15.74 -1.93
N SER A 237 -11.55 14.44 -1.90
CA SER A 237 -10.66 13.40 -2.42
C SER A 237 -11.28 12.70 -3.62
N LEU A 238 -10.42 12.33 -4.56
CA LEU A 238 -10.74 11.46 -5.71
C LEU A 238 -10.00 10.13 -5.64
N LEU A 239 -9.03 10.00 -4.73
CA LEU A 239 -8.40 8.73 -4.39
C LEU A 239 -9.27 8.01 -3.36
N THR A 240 -10.39 7.48 -3.83
CA THR A 240 -11.43 6.84 -3.04
C THR A 240 -11.65 5.38 -3.45
N ALA A 241 -12.15 4.59 -2.52
CA ALA A 241 -12.48 3.18 -2.68
C ALA A 241 -13.78 2.83 -1.97
N ILE A 242 -14.57 1.96 -2.60
CA ILE A 242 -15.84 1.45 -2.06
C ILE A 242 -15.83 -0.07 -2.21
N SER A 243 -16.03 -0.79 -1.10
CA SER A 243 -16.02 -2.26 -1.07
C SER A 243 -17.33 -2.92 -1.50
N ARG A 244 -18.37 -2.13 -1.81
CA ARG A 244 -19.66 -2.61 -2.31
C ARG A 244 -20.03 -1.84 -3.57
N ARG A 245 -19.78 -2.47 -4.72
CA ARG A 245 -19.96 -1.88 -6.05
C ARG A 245 -21.41 -1.55 -6.43
N HIS A 246 -22.40 -2.15 -5.75
CA HIS A 246 -23.81 -2.08 -6.16
C HIS A 246 -24.69 -1.26 -5.20
N ASP A 247 -24.09 -0.57 -4.24
CA ASP A 247 -24.79 0.33 -3.34
C ASP A 247 -24.75 1.77 -3.89
N THR A 248 -25.66 2.61 -3.40
CA THR A 248 -25.87 3.99 -3.84
C THR A 248 -24.74 4.90 -3.38
N TYR A 249 -23.58 4.87 -4.05
CA TYR A 249 -22.45 5.75 -3.78
C TYR A 249 -21.96 6.45 -5.05
N CYS A 250 -21.53 7.70 -4.88
CA CYS A 250 -20.84 8.44 -5.93
C CYS A 250 -19.45 7.83 -6.16
N ASP A 251 -19.10 7.46 -7.38
CA ASP A 251 -17.79 6.87 -7.70
C ASP A 251 -16.62 7.81 -7.39
N ALA A 252 -16.81 9.12 -7.55
CA ALA A 252 -15.76 10.12 -7.36
C ALA A 252 -15.49 10.41 -5.88
N CYS A 253 -16.53 10.73 -5.10
CA CYS A 253 -16.38 11.23 -3.73
C CYS A 253 -16.82 10.24 -2.65
N SER A 254 -17.42 9.12 -3.03
CA SER A 254 -17.99 8.10 -2.14
C SER A 254 -19.09 8.59 -1.20
N THR A 255 -19.73 9.73 -1.51
CA THR A 255 -20.96 10.13 -0.79
C THR A 255 -22.11 9.20 -1.17
N THR A 256 -23.01 8.93 -0.23
CA THR A 256 -24.22 8.16 -0.50
C THR A 256 -25.11 8.92 -1.48
N LEU A 257 -25.50 8.25 -2.57
CA LEU A 257 -26.46 8.74 -3.55
C LEU A 257 -27.87 8.63 -2.99
N PRO A 258 -28.76 9.56 -3.35
CA PRO A 258 -30.10 9.58 -2.80
C PRO A 258 -31.03 8.54 -3.45
N ASP A 259 -31.76 7.79 -2.61
CA ASP A 259 -32.69 6.72 -3.04
C ASP A 259 -34.13 7.22 -3.33
N THR A 260 -34.32 8.52 -3.55
CA THR A 260 -35.67 9.10 -3.77
C THR A 260 -35.86 9.51 -5.23
N PRO A 261 -37.03 9.26 -5.85
CA PRO A 261 -37.25 9.52 -7.29
C PRO A 261 -37.02 10.97 -7.74
N GLU A 262 -37.14 11.92 -6.81
CA GLU A 262 -36.93 13.36 -7.06
C GLU A 262 -35.45 13.73 -7.04
N ALA A 263 -34.64 13.02 -6.26
CA ALA A 263 -33.21 13.25 -6.12
C ALA A 263 -32.38 12.35 -7.07
N GLU A 264 -32.94 11.22 -7.55
CA GLU A 264 -32.38 10.42 -8.64
C GLU A 264 -32.16 11.23 -9.93
N GLN A 265 -32.96 12.27 -10.16
CA GLN A 265 -32.82 13.17 -11.33
C GLN A 265 -31.51 13.98 -11.31
N SER A 266 -30.82 14.06 -10.16
CA SER A 266 -29.53 14.74 -10.04
C SER A 266 -28.33 13.80 -10.16
N ILE A 267 -28.57 12.49 -10.24
CA ILE A 267 -27.51 11.49 -10.43
C ILE A 267 -27.10 11.51 -11.91
N VAL A 268 -25.79 11.63 -12.12
CA VAL A 268 -25.18 11.59 -13.46
C VAL A 268 -24.54 10.22 -13.63
N SER A 269 -24.80 9.55 -14.75
CA SER A 269 -24.13 8.29 -15.12
C SER A 269 -23.06 8.54 -16.18
N CYS A 270 -22.07 7.64 -16.27
CA CYS A 270 -21.15 7.63 -17.41
C CYS A 270 -21.90 7.18 -18.68
N GLU A 271 -21.71 7.89 -19.79
CA GLU A 271 -22.36 7.59 -21.08
C GLU A 271 -21.83 6.31 -21.76
N GLU A 272 -20.65 5.82 -21.37
CA GLU A 272 -19.99 4.69 -22.02
C GLU A 272 -20.25 3.35 -21.32
N CYS A 273 -20.14 3.31 -19.99
CA CYS A 273 -20.26 2.07 -19.24
C CYS A 273 -21.62 1.89 -18.54
N ASP A 274 -22.39 2.96 -18.29
CA ASP A 274 -23.64 2.95 -17.51
C ASP A 274 -23.54 2.26 -16.11
N GLU A 275 -22.33 1.94 -15.65
CA GLU A 275 -22.07 1.19 -14.41
C GLU A 275 -21.74 2.10 -13.23
N VAL A 276 -21.16 3.27 -13.49
CA VAL A 276 -20.75 4.22 -12.45
C VAL A 276 -21.72 5.40 -12.35
N LEU A 277 -21.95 5.85 -11.13
CA LEU A 277 -22.87 6.93 -10.81
C LEU A 277 -22.14 8.05 -10.07
N PHE A 278 -22.54 9.29 -10.34
CA PHE A 278 -21.97 10.49 -9.76
C PHE A 278 -23.08 11.34 -9.12
N CYS A 279 -22.79 11.94 -7.96
CA CYS A 279 -23.77 12.76 -7.24
C CYS A 279 -23.99 14.16 -7.84
N SER A 280 -23.14 14.57 -8.78
CA SER A 280 -23.23 15.87 -9.46
C SER A 280 -22.44 15.86 -10.77
N GLU A 281 -22.73 16.82 -11.65
CA GLU A 281 -21.96 17.10 -12.86
C GLU A 281 -20.49 17.40 -12.52
N GLU A 282 -20.22 18.12 -11.43
CA GLU A 282 -18.85 18.35 -10.95
C GLU A 282 -18.11 17.05 -10.57
N CYS A 283 -18.80 16.05 -9.98
CA CYS A 283 -18.20 14.74 -9.71
C CYS A 283 -17.92 13.95 -10.98
N HIS A 284 -18.85 14.01 -11.92
CA HIS A 284 -18.67 13.40 -13.23
C HIS A 284 -17.47 14.00 -13.94
N ASP A 285 -17.41 15.33 -14.08
CA ASP A 285 -16.35 16.02 -14.81
C ASP A 285 -14.97 15.80 -14.18
N LEU A 286 -14.87 15.90 -12.85
CA LEU A 286 -13.61 15.59 -12.15
C LEU A 286 -13.17 14.14 -12.34
N ALA A 287 -14.11 13.19 -12.40
CA ALA A 287 -13.77 11.80 -12.67
C ALA A 287 -13.26 11.62 -14.10
N GLN A 288 -13.95 12.21 -15.08
CA GLN A 288 -13.55 12.17 -16.49
C GLN A 288 -12.18 12.82 -16.72
N ASP A 289 -11.90 13.93 -16.05
CA ASP A 289 -10.64 14.64 -16.21
C ASP A 289 -9.44 13.91 -15.58
N LEU A 290 -9.67 13.10 -14.53
CA LEU A 290 -8.57 12.68 -13.65
C LEU A 290 -8.33 11.18 -13.55
N TYR A 291 -9.32 10.30 -13.73
CA TYR A 291 -9.09 8.85 -13.62
C TYR A 291 -10.02 7.96 -14.44
N HIS A 292 -11.23 8.42 -14.74
CA HIS A 292 -12.28 7.55 -15.26
C HIS A 292 -11.99 7.00 -16.66
N PRO A 293 -11.43 7.78 -17.62
CA PRO A 293 -11.16 7.29 -18.97
C PRO A 293 -10.29 6.02 -18.98
N SER A 294 -9.29 5.94 -18.10
CA SER A 294 -8.39 4.79 -18.05
C SER A 294 -9.01 3.56 -17.38
N ILE A 295 -10.09 3.70 -16.60
CA ILE A 295 -10.71 2.60 -15.85
C ILE A 295 -12.18 2.37 -16.25
N CYS A 296 -12.66 3.06 -17.27
CA CYS A 296 -14.02 2.95 -17.79
C CYS A 296 -14.26 1.52 -18.31
N GLY A 297 -15.35 0.88 -17.88
CA GLY A 297 -15.64 -0.51 -18.25
C GLY A 297 -14.73 -1.57 -17.62
N VAL A 298 -13.72 -1.17 -16.83
CA VAL A 298 -12.84 -2.11 -16.13
C VAL A 298 -13.49 -2.61 -14.86
N SER A 299 -13.93 -3.87 -14.88
CA SER A 299 -14.45 -4.53 -13.68
C SER A 299 -13.31 -5.06 -12.79
N VAL A 300 -13.27 -4.57 -11.55
CA VAL A 300 -12.52 -5.18 -10.45
C VAL A 300 -13.48 -6.11 -9.74
N ASP A 301 -13.49 -7.39 -10.11
CA ASP A 301 -14.31 -8.38 -9.41
C ASP A 301 -13.85 -8.46 -7.95
N GLN A 302 -14.73 -8.02 -7.05
CA GLN A 302 -14.47 -8.07 -5.61
C GLN A 302 -14.90 -9.41 -5.01
N GLY A 303 -15.73 -10.21 -5.70
CA GLY A 303 -16.27 -11.46 -5.19
C GLY A 303 -16.87 -11.34 -3.78
N ASN A 304 -16.93 -12.47 -3.06
CA ASN A 304 -17.27 -12.48 -1.64
C ASN A 304 -15.98 -12.40 -0.80
N VAL A 305 -15.62 -11.19 -0.36
CA VAL A 305 -14.41 -10.99 0.45
C VAL A 305 -14.63 -11.42 1.91
N PRO A 306 -13.82 -12.35 2.45
CA PRO A 306 -13.89 -12.71 3.86
C PRO A 306 -13.63 -11.51 4.78
N ALA A 307 -14.24 -11.50 5.97
CA ALA A 307 -14.10 -10.38 6.91
C ALA A 307 -12.63 -10.03 7.24
N ARG A 308 -11.78 -11.06 7.33
CA ARG A 308 -10.34 -10.93 7.64
C ARG A 308 -9.54 -10.22 6.54
N GLU A 309 -10.06 -10.17 5.31
CA GLU A 309 -9.41 -9.60 4.12
C GLU A 309 -10.07 -8.29 3.68
N ALA A 310 -11.15 -7.86 4.35
CA ALA A 310 -11.93 -6.68 3.95
C ALA A 310 -11.08 -5.40 3.87
N ALA A 311 -10.18 -5.19 4.84
CA ALA A 311 -9.28 -4.05 4.82
C ALA A 311 -8.30 -4.10 3.64
N ASP A 312 -7.71 -5.27 3.37
CA ASP A 312 -6.73 -5.44 2.28
C ASP A 312 -7.38 -5.29 0.91
N SER A 313 -8.63 -5.77 0.77
CA SER A 313 -9.43 -5.54 -0.44
C SER A 313 -9.69 -4.05 -0.66
N LEU A 314 -10.04 -3.30 0.39
CA LEU A 314 -10.24 -1.86 0.30
C LEU A 314 -8.97 -1.11 -0.13
N TYR A 315 -7.81 -1.48 0.42
CA TYR A 315 -6.53 -0.92 -0.03
C TYR A 315 -6.19 -1.29 -1.47
N SER A 316 -6.57 -2.49 -1.93
CA SER A 316 -6.36 -2.90 -3.32
C SER A 316 -7.16 -2.02 -4.27
N ILE A 317 -8.39 -1.63 -3.90
CA ILE A 317 -9.22 -0.72 -4.70
C ILE A 317 -8.63 0.69 -4.71
N LEU A 318 -8.07 1.17 -3.58
CA LEU A 318 -7.34 2.44 -3.54
C LEU A 318 -6.11 2.41 -4.45
N LEU A 319 -5.35 1.32 -4.47
CA LEU A 319 -4.24 1.16 -5.41
C LEU A 319 -4.75 1.27 -6.85
N VAL A 320 -5.82 0.57 -7.21
CA VAL A 320 -6.40 0.65 -8.57
C VAL A 320 -6.80 2.07 -8.93
N ARG A 321 -7.46 2.79 -8.01
CA ARG A 321 -7.81 4.20 -8.23
C ARG A 321 -6.56 5.07 -8.43
N ALA A 322 -5.47 4.81 -7.69
CA ALA A 322 -4.20 5.51 -7.90
C ALA A 322 -3.58 5.18 -9.27
N LEU A 323 -3.63 3.92 -9.72
CA LEU A 323 -3.14 3.55 -11.05
C LEU A 323 -3.95 4.23 -12.16
N ALA A 324 -5.28 4.30 -12.01
CA ALA A 324 -6.17 5.01 -12.93
C ALA A 324 -5.90 6.52 -12.95
N LEU A 325 -5.73 7.14 -11.78
CA LEU A 325 -5.33 8.55 -11.66
C LEU A 325 -4.01 8.81 -12.39
N ALA A 326 -3.02 7.94 -12.20
CA ALA A 326 -1.71 8.06 -12.80
C ALA A 326 -1.76 7.89 -14.33
N GLU A 327 -2.57 6.95 -14.81
CA GLU A 327 -2.67 6.68 -16.24
C GLU A 327 -3.42 7.78 -16.99
N THR A 328 -4.57 8.23 -16.49
CA THR A 328 -5.33 9.32 -17.12
C THR A 328 -4.54 10.64 -17.14
N GLN A 329 -3.72 10.90 -16.11
CA GLN A 329 -2.89 12.10 -16.02
C GLN A 329 -1.51 11.96 -16.66
N GLU A 330 -1.17 10.79 -17.22
CA GLU A 330 0.15 10.47 -17.79
C GLU A 330 1.33 10.71 -16.81
N LEU A 331 1.13 10.39 -15.54
CA LEU A 331 2.12 10.54 -14.47
C LEU A 331 2.69 9.19 -14.02
N HIS A 332 3.88 9.23 -13.40
CA HIS A 332 4.32 8.11 -12.57
C HIS A 332 3.42 8.04 -11.32
N PRO A 333 2.94 6.86 -10.88
CA PRO A 333 2.01 6.76 -9.74
C PRO A 333 2.48 7.42 -8.44
N LEU A 334 3.80 7.39 -8.16
CA LEU A 334 4.38 8.05 -6.98
C LEU A 334 4.51 9.57 -7.10
N GLU A 335 4.23 10.14 -8.26
CA GLU A 335 4.21 11.60 -8.47
C GLU A 335 2.83 12.22 -8.28
N LEU A 336 1.77 11.40 -8.20
CA LEU A 336 0.43 11.86 -7.87
C LEU A 336 0.46 12.68 -6.58
N LYS A 337 -0.12 13.88 -6.62
CA LYS A 337 -0.16 14.77 -5.47
C LYS A 337 -0.91 14.16 -4.28
N GLU A 338 -1.82 13.23 -4.56
CA GLU A 338 -2.56 12.44 -3.58
C GLU A 338 -1.66 11.51 -2.77
N LEU A 339 -0.50 11.11 -3.30
CA LEU A 339 0.40 10.12 -2.71
C LEU A 339 1.78 10.68 -2.36
N ARG A 340 2.35 11.51 -3.22
CA ARG A 340 3.77 11.93 -3.17
C ARG A 340 4.18 12.44 -1.80
N TYR A 341 3.33 13.22 -1.14
CA TYR A 341 3.65 13.93 0.09
C TYR A 341 3.13 13.29 1.39
N ILE A 342 2.36 12.20 1.28
CA ILE A 342 1.80 11.51 2.45
C ILE A 342 2.82 10.54 3.04
N TRP A 343 2.71 10.28 4.34
CA TRP A 343 3.67 9.47 5.09
C TRP A 343 3.63 7.99 4.71
N GLY A 344 4.79 7.41 4.36
CA GLY A 344 4.92 5.99 4.01
C GLY A 344 5.18 5.05 5.20
N ASP A 345 5.50 5.60 6.38
CA ASP A 345 5.89 4.85 7.59
C ASP A 345 6.99 3.81 7.30
N TYR A 346 7.99 4.27 6.56
CA TYR A 346 9.19 3.51 6.25
C TYR A 346 10.05 3.33 7.51
N HIS A 347 10.79 2.23 7.60
CA HIS A 347 11.78 2.11 8.66
C HIS A 347 12.88 3.18 8.50
N GLY A 348 13.24 3.87 9.58
CA GLY A 348 14.34 4.84 9.60
C GLY A 348 15.74 4.22 9.73
N LYS A 349 15.89 2.91 9.50
CA LYS A 349 17.16 2.19 9.65
C LYS A 349 18.08 2.44 8.46
N ASP A 350 19.36 2.62 8.73
CA ASP A 350 20.43 2.65 7.73
C ASP A 350 20.72 1.23 7.23
N LEU A 351 20.47 0.97 5.95
CA LEU A 351 20.66 -0.34 5.33
C LEU A 351 22.11 -0.80 5.35
N ASP A 352 23.09 0.10 5.33
CA ASP A 352 24.51 -0.26 5.43
C ASP A 352 24.83 -0.96 6.77
N THR A 353 23.96 -0.79 7.77
CA THR A 353 24.10 -1.41 9.10
C THR A 353 23.04 -2.47 9.40
N ALA A 354 21.82 -2.31 8.88
CA ALA A 354 20.71 -3.20 9.14
C ALA A 354 20.71 -4.43 8.23
N TRP A 355 21.30 -4.33 7.03
CA TRP A 355 21.43 -5.42 6.08
C TRP A 355 22.58 -6.34 6.50
N GLN A 356 22.27 -7.61 6.71
CA GLN A 356 23.18 -8.55 7.36
C GLN A 356 23.48 -9.78 6.49
N LEU A 357 24.76 -10.12 6.46
CA LEU A 357 25.29 -11.39 5.97
C LEU A 357 25.78 -12.24 7.14
N ASP A 358 25.71 -13.55 6.96
CA ASP A 358 26.30 -14.53 7.85
C ASP A 358 27.83 -14.65 7.62
N SER A 359 28.48 -15.56 8.36
CA SER A 359 29.93 -15.77 8.26
C SER A 359 30.40 -16.37 6.92
N ALA A 360 29.48 -16.80 6.06
CA ALA A 360 29.75 -17.36 4.74
C ALA A 360 29.38 -16.40 3.60
N ASP A 361 29.19 -15.10 3.90
CA ASP A 361 28.74 -14.08 2.96
C ASP A 361 27.39 -14.43 2.31
N GLN A 362 26.49 -15.08 3.05
CA GLN A 362 25.10 -15.35 2.64
C GLN A 362 24.13 -14.51 3.47
N LEU A 363 22.95 -14.19 2.92
CA LEU A 363 21.93 -13.47 3.68
C LEU A 363 21.56 -14.24 4.96
N VAL A 364 21.49 -13.55 6.10
CA VAL A 364 21.12 -14.17 7.38
C VAL A 364 19.69 -14.75 7.38
N ASP A 365 18.81 -14.14 6.60
CA ASP A 365 17.47 -14.60 6.24
C ASP A 365 17.08 -14.00 4.88
N ALA A 366 15.93 -14.38 4.33
CA ALA A 366 15.48 -13.90 3.02
C ALA A 366 15.30 -12.37 2.91
N PHE A 367 15.27 -11.64 4.03
CA PHE A 367 15.14 -10.19 4.10
C PHE A 367 16.39 -9.52 4.69
N ALA A 368 17.52 -10.23 4.73
CA ALA A 368 18.80 -9.74 5.25
C ALA A 368 18.76 -9.22 6.70
N GLY A 369 17.86 -9.74 7.55
CA GLY A 369 17.67 -9.29 8.93
C GLY A 369 16.90 -7.98 9.09
N VAL A 370 16.38 -7.40 7.99
CA VAL A 370 15.60 -6.16 8.00
C VAL A 370 14.15 -6.46 8.36
N SER A 371 13.61 -5.74 9.33
CA SER A 371 12.24 -5.94 9.86
C SER A 371 11.15 -5.81 8.79
N GLN A 372 10.20 -6.75 8.80
CA GLN A 372 9.08 -6.78 7.87
C GLN A 372 7.80 -6.26 8.54
N THR A 373 7.18 -5.23 7.98
CA THR A 373 5.97 -4.60 8.54
C THR A 373 4.91 -4.28 7.49
N LEU A 374 5.21 -4.40 6.19
CA LEU A 374 4.24 -4.18 5.12
C LEU A 374 3.49 -5.50 4.85
N PRO A 375 2.15 -5.56 5.00
CA PRO A 375 1.39 -6.73 4.59
C PRO A 375 1.49 -6.99 3.09
N PHE A 376 1.77 -8.24 2.73
CA PHE A 376 1.97 -8.66 1.35
C PHE A 376 1.18 -9.94 1.06
N SER A 377 0.50 -9.98 -0.08
CA SER A 377 0.03 -11.21 -0.70
C SER A 377 0.32 -11.16 -2.19
N PHE A 378 0.61 -12.32 -2.77
CA PHE A 378 0.87 -12.42 -4.21
C PHE A 378 -0.30 -11.86 -5.04
N ASN A 379 -1.53 -12.16 -4.60
CA ASN A 379 -2.74 -11.70 -5.26
C ASN A 379 -2.90 -10.16 -5.26
N ASN A 380 -2.76 -9.50 -4.10
CA ASN A 380 -3.06 -8.06 -4.00
C ASN A 380 -1.87 -7.18 -4.40
N ASN A 381 -0.63 -7.67 -4.23
CA ASN A 381 0.58 -6.89 -4.50
C ASN A 381 1.15 -7.11 -5.89
N VAL A 382 0.80 -8.22 -6.57
CA VAL A 382 1.36 -8.56 -7.89
C VAL A 382 0.27 -8.87 -8.92
N ILE A 383 -0.54 -9.91 -8.71
CA ILE A 383 -1.49 -10.38 -9.73
C ILE A 383 -2.54 -9.31 -10.07
N LYS A 384 -3.30 -8.84 -9.07
CA LYS A 384 -4.41 -7.89 -9.30
C LYS A 384 -3.95 -6.58 -9.94
N PRO A 385 -2.88 -5.91 -9.47
CA PRO A 385 -2.42 -4.67 -10.09
C PRO A 385 -2.03 -4.88 -11.57
N LEU A 386 -1.28 -5.95 -11.88
CA LEU A 386 -0.87 -6.23 -13.26
C LEU A 386 -2.07 -6.54 -14.16
N HIS A 387 -2.98 -7.40 -13.70
CA HIS A 387 -4.18 -7.75 -14.46
C HIS A 387 -5.11 -6.55 -14.72
N ILE A 388 -5.18 -5.62 -13.76
CA ILE A 388 -5.98 -4.41 -13.93
C ILE A 388 -5.31 -3.46 -14.91
N LEU A 389 -3.98 -3.31 -14.87
CA LEU A 389 -3.23 -2.53 -15.84
C LEU A 389 -3.41 -3.07 -17.26
N GLU A 390 -3.37 -4.39 -17.46
CA GLU A 390 -3.67 -5.00 -18.76
C GLU A 390 -5.08 -4.63 -19.25
N LYS A 391 -6.08 -4.64 -18.37
CA LYS A 391 -7.45 -4.20 -18.70
C LYS A 391 -7.59 -2.69 -18.95
N MET A 392 -6.62 -1.90 -18.50
CA MET A 392 -6.51 -0.47 -18.81
C MET A 392 -5.70 -0.22 -20.09
N ASP A 393 -5.44 -1.28 -20.89
CA ASP A 393 -4.62 -1.27 -22.10
C ASP A 393 -3.15 -0.84 -21.86
N VAL A 394 -2.62 -1.11 -20.66
CA VAL A 394 -1.23 -0.83 -20.31
C VAL A 394 -0.36 -2.06 -20.58
N ASN A 395 0.66 -1.90 -21.44
CA ASN A 395 1.69 -2.92 -21.65
C ASN A 395 2.61 -3.03 -20.41
N ILE A 396 2.34 -4.01 -19.55
CA ILE A 396 3.05 -4.24 -18.28
C ILE A 396 4.54 -4.60 -18.44
N PHE A 397 4.96 -5.07 -19.62
CA PHE A 397 6.35 -5.44 -19.89
C PHE A 397 7.21 -4.22 -20.18
N THR A 398 6.68 -3.25 -20.92
CA THR A 398 7.42 -2.04 -21.32
C THR A 398 7.24 -0.87 -20.33
N GLN A 399 6.14 -0.86 -19.57
CA GLN A 399 5.84 0.18 -18.59
C GLN A 399 6.36 -0.11 -17.18
N SER A 400 7.33 -1.03 -17.03
CA SER A 400 7.91 -1.39 -15.72
C SER A 400 8.58 -0.21 -14.99
N TYR A 401 8.92 0.88 -15.68
CA TYR A 401 9.41 2.10 -15.01
C TYR A 401 8.31 2.87 -14.25
N ARG A 402 7.02 2.67 -14.60
CA ARG A 402 5.84 3.23 -13.89
C ARG A 402 5.15 2.19 -13.02
N TYR A 403 5.15 0.94 -13.47
CA TYR A 403 4.35 -0.12 -12.90
C TYR A 403 5.23 -1.33 -12.57
N ASP A 404 5.78 -1.32 -11.37
CA ASP A 404 6.56 -2.42 -10.79
C ASP A 404 6.07 -2.72 -9.38
N THR A 405 6.38 -3.91 -8.89
CA THR A 405 5.99 -4.37 -7.55
C THR A 405 6.49 -3.45 -6.45
N TRP A 406 7.69 -2.86 -6.61
CA TRP A 406 8.19 -1.91 -5.62
C TRP A 406 7.34 -0.63 -5.59
N VAL A 407 6.85 -0.18 -6.74
CA VAL A 407 5.93 0.98 -6.82
C VAL A 407 4.62 0.65 -6.10
N PHE A 408 4.05 -0.52 -6.35
CA PHE A 408 2.83 -0.96 -5.67
C PHE A 408 3.02 -1.07 -4.16
N ASN A 409 4.16 -1.64 -3.71
CA ASN A 409 4.50 -1.74 -2.30
C ASN A 409 4.70 -0.36 -1.65
N THR A 410 5.33 0.59 -2.33
CA THR A 410 5.45 1.98 -1.87
C THR A 410 4.08 2.65 -1.74
N ILE A 411 3.18 2.47 -2.71
CA ILE A 411 1.81 2.99 -2.64
C ILE A 411 1.07 2.35 -1.46
N TYR A 412 1.11 1.02 -1.30
CA TYR A 412 0.48 0.34 -0.16
C TYR A 412 1.02 0.83 1.18
N ALA A 413 2.34 1.06 1.28
CA ALA A 413 2.97 1.61 2.48
C ALA A 413 2.39 3.00 2.81
N LYS A 414 2.24 3.88 1.81
CA LYS A 414 1.62 5.21 1.98
C LYS A 414 0.14 5.11 2.35
N LEU A 415 -0.65 4.32 1.62
CA LEU A 415 -2.09 4.16 1.85
C LEU A 415 -2.39 3.63 3.25
N ARG A 416 -1.69 2.59 3.72
CA ARG A 416 -1.93 2.00 5.05
C ARG A 416 -1.59 2.95 6.20
N GLY A 417 -0.68 3.89 5.98
CA GLY A 417 -0.31 4.87 7.00
C GLY A 417 -1.27 6.05 7.11
N THR A 418 -2.08 6.33 6.08
CA THR A 418 -2.72 7.65 5.93
C THR A 418 -4.15 7.65 5.41
N ALA A 419 -4.60 6.58 4.75
CA ALA A 419 -5.97 6.51 4.25
C ALA A 419 -6.98 6.50 5.42
N SER A 420 -8.02 7.32 5.31
CA SER A 420 -9.17 7.27 6.19
C SER A 420 -10.11 6.15 5.76
N ALA A 421 -10.73 5.48 6.73
CA ALA A 421 -11.73 4.45 6.47
C ALA A 421 -13.01 4.72 7.27
N GLN A 422 -14.15 4.49 6.63
CA GLN A 422 -15.46 4.44 7.28
C GLN A 422 -15.92 2.98 7.35
N GLN A 423 -16.40 2.58 8.54
CA GLN A 423 -17.01 1.28 8.73
C GLN A 423 -18.46 1.28 8.24
N GLY A 424 -18.86 0.20 7.58
CA GLY A 424 -20.24 -0.07 7.25
C GLY A 424 -21.03 -0.61 8.45
N LEU A 425 -22.32 -0.90 8.22
CA LEU A 425 -23.24 -1.36 9.26
C LEU A 425 -22.86 -2.71 9.90
N ASP A 426 -22.05 -3.51 9.22
CA ASP A 426 -21.51 -4.79 9.69
C ASP A 426 -20.19 -4.65 10.47
N GLY A 427 -19.71 -3.41 10.67
CA GLY A 427 -18.44 -3.09 11.33
C GLY A 427 -17.20 -3.32 10.45
N ARG A 428 -17.36 -3.72 9.18
CA ARG A 428 -16.25 -3.90 8.24
C ARG A 428 -15.93 -2.57 7.53
N PRO A 429 -14.68 -2.37 7.08
CA PRO A 429 -14.35 -1.21 6.23
C PRO A 429 -15.20 -1.21 4.95
N GLU A 430 -15.94 -0.13 4.73
CA GLU A 430 -16.85 0.03 3.58
C GLU A 430 -16.31 1.05 2.57
N ILE A 431 -15.82 2.19 3.09
CA ILE A 431 -15.31 3.29 2.28
C ILE A 431 -13.90 3.63 2.73
N GLY A 432 -12.99 3.81 1.78
CA GLY A 432 -11.62 4.27 2.00
C GLY A 432 -11.34 5.51 1.15
N ALA A 433 -10.55 6.45 1.68
CA ALA A 433 -10.10 7.61 0.91
C ALA A 433 -8.77 8.14 1.43
N VAL A 434 -8.03 8.83 0.57
CA VAL A 434 -6.83 9.56 0.96
C VAL A 434 -7.12 11.05 0.92
N HIS A 435 -6.87 11.73 2.05
CA HIS A 435 -7.02 13.18 2.18
C HIS A 435 -5.66 13.78 2.53
N PRO A 436 -4.83 14.12 1.52
CA PRO A 436 -3.42 14.49 1.71
C PRO A 436 -3.18 15.63 2.69
N MET A 437 -4.10 16.59 2.79
CA MET A 437 -3.95 17.75 3.67
C MET A 437 -4.49 17.48 5.07
N TRP A 438 -5.62 16.78 5.18
CA TRP A 438 -6.18 16.33 6.45
C TRP A 438 -5.21 15.43 7.21
N CYS A 439 -4.54 14.48 6.54
CA CYS A 439 -3.63 13.54 7.19
C CYS A 439 -2.32 14.18 7.71
N LEU A 440 -2.07 15.47 7.43
CA LEU A 440 -0.96 16.22 8.02
C LEU A 440 -1.25 16.73 9.44
N ALA A 441 -2.51 16.77 9.86
CA ALA A 441 -2.88 17.21 11.20
C ALA A 441 -2.59 16.10 12.21
N ASN A 442 -1.62 16.33 13.10
CA ASN A 442 -1.17 15.33 14.06
C ASN A 442 -2.25 14.92 15.08
N HIS A 443 -2.04 13.76 15.69
CA HIS A 443 -2.94 13.22 16.70
C HIS A 443 -2.79 13.88 18.08
N SER A 444 -3.91 14.12 18.75
CA SER A 444 -3.97 14.30 20.20
C SER A 444 -5.20 13.59 20.77
N CYS A 445 -5.07 12.97 21.94
CA CYS A 445 -6.24 12.51 22.71
C CYS A 445 -7.03 13.67 23.34
N ASP A 446 -6.53 14.89 23.19
CA ASP A 446 -7.20 16.14 23.49
C ASP A 446 -7.17 17.06 22.25
N PRO A 447 -7.97 16.73 21.22
CA PRO A 447 -7.94 17.43 19.95
C PRO A 447 -8.60 18.81 20.05
N ASN A 448 -8.12 19.76 19.24
CA ASN A 448 -8.69 21.11 19.15
C ASN A 448 -9.63 21.28 17.93
N VAL A 449 -9.62 20.32 17.00
CA VAL A 449 -10.60 20.20 15.92
C VAL A 449 -11.42 18.92 16.05
N ALA A 450 -12.60 18.93 15.44
CA ALA A 450 -13.37 17.74 15.13
C ALA A 450 -13.47 17.61 13.61
N TRP A 451 -13.76 16.40 13.15
CA TRP A 451 -13.87 16.10 11.72
C TRP A 451 -15.04 15.18 11.41
N GLU A 452 -15.47 15.25 10.17
CA GLU A 452 -16.45 14.35 9.57
C GLU A 452 -16.10 14.20 8.09
N TRP A 453 -16.41 13.02 7.55
CA TRP A 453 -16.29 12.72 6.14
C TRP A 453 -17.63 12.21 5.61
N GLN A 454 -18.19 12.97 4.66
CA GLN A 454 -19.36 12.58 3.86
C GLN A 454 -19.20 13.15 2.44
N GLY A 455 -18.47 12.45 1.57
CA GLY A 455 -18.08 12.98 0.25
C GLY A 455 -16.90 13.95 0.29
N THR A 456 -16.82 14.75 1.34
CA THR A 456 -15.76 15.75 1.55
C THR A 456 -15.31 15.71 3.01
N MET A 457 -14.01 15.72 3.23
CA MET A 457 -13.41 15.74 4.56
C MET A 457 -13.42 17.16 5.11
N LYS A 458 -13.87 17.34 6.35
CA LYS A 458 -13.97 18.66 6.97
C LYS A 458 -13.32 18.70 8.34
N PHE A 459 -12.66 19.82 8.65
CA PHE A 459 -12.33 20.18 10.03
C PHE A 459 -13.14 21.37 10.49
N TRP A 460 -13.58 21.34 11.75
CA TRP A 460 -14.02 22.52 12.47
C TRP A 460 -13.41 22.59 13.87
N THR A 461 -13.14 23.81 14.32
CA THR A 461 -12.64 24.03 15.68
C THR A 461 -13.69 23.60 16.70
N ARG A 462 -13.26 22.90 17.75
CA ARG A 462 -14.20 22.42 18.78
C ARG A 462 -14.75 23.59 19.59
N GLU A 463 -16.06 23.57 19.83
CA GLU A 463 -16.72 24.44 20.82
C GLU A 463 -16.54 23.96 22.25
N LYS A 464 -16.42 22.64 22.42
CA LYS A 464 -16.20 21.96 23.70
C LYS A 464 -14.99 21.07 23.56
N LEU A 465 -14.01 21.22 24.44
CA LEU A 465 -12.84 20.33 24.46
C LEU A 465 -13.19 19.03 25.22
N VAL A 466 -12.31 18.04 25.15
CA VAL A 466 -12.49 16.80 25.92
C VAL A 466 -12.36 17.09 27.41
N ASP A 467 -13.23 16.53 28.25
CA ASP A 467 -13.16 16.78 29.70
C ASP A 467 -12.05 15.93 30.34
N TRP A 468 -11.04 16.59 30.91
CA TRP A 468 -9.98 15.97 31.72
C TRP A 468 -9.33 17.01 32.65
N LYS A 469 -8.90 16.59 33.85
CA LYS A 469 -8.55 17.51 34.95
C LYS A 469 -7.15 18.14 34.84
N GLY A 470 -6.21 17.50 34.15
CA GLY A 470 -4.82 17.95 34.03
C GLY A 470 -4.58 19.01 32.95
N ARG A 471 -5.63 19.53 32.29
CA ARG A 471 -5.49 20.51 31.21
C ARG A 471 -4.93 21.84 31.73
N ASP A 472 -4.04 22.45 30.94
CA ASP A 472 -3.66 23.85 31.11
C ASP A 472 -4.92 24.76 31.08
N PRO A 473 -5.23 25.49 32.17
CA PRO A 473 -6.40 26.37 32.23
C PRO A 473 -6.39 27.52 31.21
N SER A 474 -5.24 27.83 30.60
CA SER A 474 -5.10 28.85 29.55
C SER A 474 -5.51 28.37 28.16
N LYS A 475 -5.66 27.05 27.99
CA LYS A 475 -6.13 26.42 26.75
C LYS A 475 -7.66 26.33 26.76
N GLY A 476 -8.27 26.97 25.77
CA GLY A 476 -9.71 27.01 25.57
C GLY A 476 -10.11 26.56 24.16
N PRO A 477 -11.42 26.43 23.89
CA PRO A 477 -11.97 26.15 22.56
C PRO A 477 -11.46 27.13 21.49
N GLY A 478 -11.45 26.71 20.23
CA GLY A 478 -10.88 27.47 19.11
C GLY A 478 -9.39 27.21 18.90
N LEU A 479 -8.75 28.06 18.10
CA LEU A 479 -7.30 28.03 17.84
C LEU A 479 -6.73 29.44 17.95
N LYS A 480 -5.55 29.59 18.56
CA LYS A 480 -4.77 30.82 18.49
C LYS A 480 -3.82 30.77 17.30
N LYS A 481 -3.41 31.93 16.80
CA LYS A 481 -2.36 32.05 15.80
C LYS A 481 -1.11 31.30 16.24
N GLY A 482 -0.63 30.41 15.38
CA GLY A 482 0.56 29.58 15.60
C GLY A 482 0.32 28.32 16.42
N GLU A 483 -0.91 28.06 16.88
CA GLU A 483 -1.24 26.75 17.47
C GLU A 483 -1.36 25.69 16.38
N GLU A 484 -0.84 24.50 16.68
CA GLU A 484 -0.97 23.32 15.84
C GLU A 484 -2.40 22.76 15.91
N VAL A 485 -2.90 22.31 14.78
CA VAL A 485 -4.18 21.64 14.60
C VAL A 485 -3.99 20.18 14.95
N PHE A 486 -4.70 19.73 15.98
CA PHE A 486 -4.69 18.34 16.42
C PHE A 486 -6.04 17.68 16.17
N GLY A 487 -6.03 16.67 15.30
CA GLY A 487 -7.13 15.74 15.12
C GLY A 487 -7.07 14.57 16.11
N HIS A 488 -7.92 13.57 15.90
CA HIS A 488 -7.87 12.32 16.66
C HIS A 488 -8.03 11.12 15.72
N TYR A 489 -7.30 10.05 16.02
CA TYR A 489 -7.22 8.81 15.22
C TYR A 489 -7.86 7.62 15.94
N CYS A 490 -8.33 7.84 17.17
CA CYS A 490 -9.02 6.86 17.98
C CYS A 490 -10.22 7.53 18.65
N ASP A 491 -11.07 6.72 19.28
CA ASP A 491 -12.16 7.24 20.11
C ASP A 491 -11.59 7.84 21.40
N VAL A 492 -11.59 9.17 21.48
CA VAL A 492 -11.07 9.93 22.62
C VAL A 492 -11.86 9.74 23.92
N ARG A 493 -13.01 9.06 23.88
CA ARG A 493 -13.81 8.72 25.06
C ARG A 493 -13.28 7.50 25.81
N LEU A 494 -12.47 6.66 25.15
CA LEU A 494 -11.90 5.46 25.75
C LEU A 494 -10.84 5.81 26.81
N PRO A 495 -10.56 4.90 27.78
CA PRO A 495 -9.43 5.01 28.70
C PRO A 495 -8.06 5.03 28.00
N VAL A 496 -7.03 5.59 28.66
CA VAL A 496 -5.69 5.78 28.08
C VAL A 496 -5.08 4.51 27.48
N LYS A 497 -5.23 3.36 28.16
CA LYS A 497 -4.70 2.07 27.71
C LYS A 497 -5.33 1.67 26.38
N GLU A 498 -6.66 1.67 26.32
CA GLU A 498 -7.41 1.32 25.11
C GLU A 498 -7.11 2.32 23.97
N ARG A 499 -7.03 3.63 24.25
CA ARG A 499 -6.67 4.61 23.22
C ARG A 499 -5.29 4.35 22.60
N ARG A 500 -4.30 3.96 23.41
CA ARG A 500 -2.96 3.62 22.93
C ARG A 500 -2.97 2.32 22.14
N GLU A 501 -3.63 1.27 22.63
CA GLU A 501 -3.79 0.00 21.91
C GLU A 501 -4.44 0.19 20.53
N TRP A 502 -5.43 1.06 20.41
CA TRP A 502 -6.08 1.37 19.14
C TRP A 502 -5.23 2.24 18.21
N ALA A 503 -4.55 3.25 18.75
CA ALA A 503 -3.82 4.24 17.94
C ALA A 503 -2.39 3.81 17.58
N VAL A 504 -1.82 2.81 18.27
CA VAL A 504 -0.41 2.41 18.13
C VAL A 504 -0.02 2.09 16.69
N GLY A 505 -0.88 1.42 15.94
CA GLY A 505 -0.62 1.06 14.54
C GLY A 505 -0.51 2.29 13.63
N ALA A 506 -1.39 3.27 13.80
CA ALA A 506 -1.40 4.50 13.01
C ALA A 506 -0.33 5.51 13.46
N LEU A 507 0.06 5.48 14.74
CA LEU A 507 1.05 6.39 15.31
C LEU A 507 2.49 5.86 15.26
N GLY A 508 2.67 4.55 15.07
CA GLY A 508 3.96 3.89 15.24
C GLY A 508 4.41 3.74 16.69
N GLY A 509 3.54 3.96 17.67
CA GLY A 509 3.85 3.84 19.10
C GLY A 509 2.79 4.45 20.03
N ASP A 510 3.07 4.43 21.33
CA ASP A 510 2.16 4.95 22.35
C ASP A 510 2.03 6.47 22.29
N CYS A 511 0.80 6.99 22.28
CA CYS A 511 0.56 8.43 22.31
C CYS A 511 1.13 9.09 23.60
N MET A 512 1.94 10.12 23.39
CA MET A 512 2.60 10.92 24.45
C MET A 512 1.99 12.32 24.63
N CYS A 513 0.75 12.54 24.18
CA CYS A 513 0.09 13.83 24.40
C CYS A 513 -0.12 14.12 25.91
N PRO A 514 -0.25 15.40 26.33
CA PRO A 514 -0.36 15.76 27.74
C PRO A 514 -1.46 15.01 28.51
N ARG A 515 -2.59 14.72 27.84
CA ARG A 515 -3.69 13.96 28.44
C ARG A 515 -3.29 12.52 28.73
N CYS A 516 -2.67 11.82 27.79
CA CYS A 516 -2.24 10.43 27.98
C CYS A 516 -1.21 10.30 29.10
N VAL A 517 -0.21 11.18 29.11
CA VAL A 517 0.82 11.20 30.16
C VAL A 517 0.20 11.44 31.54
N TRP A 518 -0.76 12.36 31.64
CA TRP A 518 -1.45 12.65 32.89
C TRP A 518 -2.33 11.47 33.34
N GLU A 519 -3.20 10.95 32.48
CA GLU A 519 -4.10 9.82 32.82
C GLU A 519 -3.32 8.57 33.22
N GLU A 520 -2.21 8.28 32.55
CA GLU A 520 -1.31 7.17 32.93
C GLU A 520 -0.69 7.39 34.32
N SER A 521 -0.23 8.61 34.60
CA SER A 521 0.35 8.93 35.92
C SER A 521 -0.67 8.77 37.05
N GLU A 522 -1.91 9.21 36.83
CA GLU A 522 -3.01 9.05 37.80
C GLU A 522 -3.34 7.57 38.02
N GLN A 523 -3.37 6.77 36.95
CA GLN A 523 -3.62 5.33 37.06
C GLN A 523 -2.52 4.64 37.87
N ARG A 524 -1.24 4.97 37.63
CA ARG A 524 -0.11 4.44 38.41
C ARG A 524 -0.19 4.83 39.89
N CYS A 525 -0.61 6.06 40.19
CA CYS A 525 -0.80 6.51 41.57
C CYS A 525 -1.93 5.76 42.28
N LEU A 526 -3.03 5.48 41.57
CA LEU A 526 -4.14 4.68 42.09
C LEU A 526 -3.71 3.23 42.35
N ASP A 527 -3.01 2.61 41.39
CA ASP A 527 -2.53 1.23 41.49
C ASP A 527 -1.49 1.06 42.61
N ALA A 528 -0.67 2.08 42.88
CA ALA A 528 0.27 2.09 44.01
C ALA A 528 -0.39 2.32 45.38
N ALA A 529 -1.63 2.83 45.40
CA ALA A 529 -2.40 3.09 46.62
C ALA A 529 -3.33 1.94 47.02
N THR A 530 -3.57 1.00 46.11
CA THR A 530 -4.28 -0.28 46.33
C THR A 530 -3.32 -1.41 46.67
#